data_AF-A0A1W0E5D3-F1
#
_entry.id   AF-A0A1W0E5D3-F1
#
_cell.length_a   1.000
_cell.length_b   1.000
_cell.length_c   1.000
_cell.angle_alpha   90.00
_cell.angle_beta   90.00
_cell.angle_gamma   90.00
#
_symmetry.space_group_name_H-M   'P 1'
#
loop_
_entity.id
_entity.type
_entity.pdbx_description
1 polymer ?
#
loop_
_entity_poly.entity_id
_entity_poly.type
_entity_poly.pdbx_seq_one_letter_code
_entity_poly.pdbx_strand_id
1 'polypeptide(L)'
;MKASLLDGKELQKGNKYAEVKDKQINFYKVLDFSVSKPGKHGSSKKLVKSTNLRNGRNNESIFGGGINVYAIDDFEFILKPIYMVNSDFTEFCTDLETEEYLYISTFDLVGQELIKYFRQKNISKSADDLLTDQDGNRLCLLMNECNLDENTGTFLWDIVYVPESDLEKKVQPGTLFDEFIAKGG
;
A
#
# COMPACT_ATOMS: atom_id res chain seq x y z
N MET A 1 -8.26 3.36 6.74
CA MET A 1 -7.73 2.05 7.21
C MET A 1 -8.18 1.80 8.65
N LYS A 2 -8.59 0.57 8.97
CA LYS A 2 -8.87 0.10 10.34
C LYS A 2 -7.70 -0.73 10.86
N ALA A 3 -7.20 -0.35 12.04
CA ALA A 3 -6.17 -1.08 12.74
C ALA A 3 -6.35 -1.02 14.26
N SER A 4 -5.83 -2.04 14.93
CA SER A 4 -5.87 -2.19 16.37
C SER A 4 -4.46 -2.38 16.93
N LEU A 5 -4.21 -1.84 18.13
CA LEU A 5 -2.93 -2.07 18.82
C LEU A 5 -2.86 -3.51 19.32
N LEU A 6 -1.76 -4.17 19.00
CA LEU A 6 -1.49 -5.56 19.34
C LEU A 6 -0.05 -5.68 19.90
N ASP A 7 0.18 -6.47 20.94
CA ASP A 7 1.56 -6.81 21.34
C ASP A 7 2.21 -7.60 20.18
N GLY A 8 3.39 -7.18 19.73
CA GLY A 8 4.11 -7.83 18.62
C GLY A 8 4.40 -9.32 18.88
N LYS A 9 4.35 -9.79 20.14
CA LYS A 9 4.41 -11.21 20.49
C LYS A 9 3.18 -12.00 20.05
N GLU A 10 2.02 -11.35 19.89
CA GLU A 10 0.78 -12.00 19.50
C GLU A 10 0.66 -12.18 17.98
N LEU A 11 1.52 -11.53 17.19
CA LEU A 11 1.57 -11.68 15.73
C LEU A 11 1.73 -13.14 15.28
N GLN A 12 0.79 -13.65 14.53
CA GLN A 12 0.79 -14.99 13.95
C GLN A 12 1.13 -14.95 12.46
N LYS A 13 1.52 -16.12 11.93
CA LYS A 13 1.73 -16.28 10.48
C LYS A 13 0.47 -15.87 9.72
N GLY A 14 0.66 -15.03 8.69
CA GLY A 14 -0.43 -14.50 7.88
C GLY A 14 -1.02 -13.18 8.38
N ASN A 15 -0.78 -12.77 9.63
CA ASN A 15 -1.21 -11.45 10.09
C ASN A 15 -0.57 -10.35 9.24
N LYS A 16 -1.34 -9.29 9.01
CA LYS A 16 -0.88 -8.05 8.40
C LYS A 16 -0.78 -7.01 9.50
N TYR A 17 0.31 -6.25 9.52
CA TYR A 17 0.54 -5.24 10.54
C TYR A 17 1.28 -4.04 9.96
N ALA A 18 1.17 -2.90 10.62
CA ALA A 18 1.94 -1.71 10.32
C ALA A 18 2.88 -1.35 11.47
N GLU A 19 4.05 -0.82 11.13
CA GLU A 19 4.98 -0.18 12.06
C GLU A 19 5.21 1.26 11.61
N VAL A 20 5.26 2.18 12.57
CA VAL A 20 5.72 3.54 12.34
C VAL A 20 7.18 3.63 12.74
N LYS A 21 8.06 3.89 11.77
CA LYS A 21 9.51 4.04 11.99
C LYS A 21 10.00 5.29 11.26
N ASP A 22 10.70 6.16 11.97
CA ASP A 22 11.25 7.41 11.40
C ASP A 22 10.18 8.26 10.68
N LYS A 23 8.98 8.34 11.27
CA LYS A 23 7.77 8.99 10.70
C LYS A 23 7.24 8.37 9.40
N GLN A 24 7.68 7.16 9.07
CA GLN A 24 7.20 6.40 7.91
C GLN A 24 6.37 5.21 8.37
N ILE A 25 5.21 5.04 7.76
CA ILE A 25 4.34 3.88 7.98
C ILE A 25 4.78 2.78 7.02
N ASN A 26 5.13 1.62 7.58
CA ASN A 26 5.51 0.44 6.80
C ASN A 26 4.51 -0.66 7.04
N PHE A 27 4.01 -1.28 5.96
CA PHE A 27 3.05 -2.36 6.02
C PHE A 27 3.73 -3.70 5.80
N TYR A 28 3.41 -4.68 6.62
CA TYR A 28 4.06 -5.98 6.63
C TYR A 28 3.04 -7.11 6.68
N LYS A 29 3.41 -8.27 6.12
CA LYS A 29 2.71 -9.54 6.33
C LYS A 29 3.67 -10.54 6.95
N VAL A 30 3.26 -11.15 8.07
CA VAL A 30 4.04 -12.17 8.76
C VAL A 30 4.13 -13.43 7.90
N LEU A 31 5.35 -13.84 7.57
CA LEU A 31 5.65 -15.06 6.84
C LEU A 31 5.87 -16.23 7.80
N ASP A 32 6.61 -15.97 8.87
CA ASP A 32 6.97 -16.96 9.89
C ASP A 32 7.41 -16.28 11.19
N PHE A 33 7.49 -17.05 12.27
CA PHE A 33 8.03 -16.56 13.53
C PHE A 33 8.73 -17.66 14.34
N SER A 34 9.64 -17.27 15.22
CA SER A 34 10.24 -18.14 16.22
C SER A 34 10.21 -17.48 17.59
N VAL A 35 10.00 -18.27 18.64
CA VAL A 35 9.94 -17.78 20.02
C VAL A 35 11.15 -18.31 20.77
N SER A 36 11.94 -17.41 21.37
CA SER A 36 13.07 -17.82 22.20
C SER A 36 12.60 -18.33 23.56
N LYS A 37 13.34 -19.30 24.12
CA LYS A 37 13.13 -19.72 25.50
C LYS A 37 13.46 -18.55 26.45
N PRO A 38 12.65 -18.31 27.50
CA PRO A 38 12.99 -17.32 28.52
C PRO A 38 14.28 -17.76 29.25
N GLY A 39 15.17 -16.81 29.51
CA GLY A 39 16.38 -17.05 30.31
C GLY A 39 16.05 -17.06 31.82
N LYS A 40 17.04 -17.38 32.67
CA LYS A 40 16.89 -17.43 34.14
C LYS A 40 16.25 -16.16 34.76
N HIS A 41 16.44 -15.00 34.12
CA HIS A 41 15.87 -13.72 34.55
C HIS A 41 15.26 -12.91 33.39
N GLY A 42 15.02 -13.53 32.22
CA GLY A 42 14.64 -12.80 31.00
C GLY A 42 13.31 -13.26 30.42
N SER A 43 12.49 -12.31 29.94
CA SER A 43 11.27 -12.62 29.19
C SER A 43 11.61 -13.23 27.82
N SER A 44 10.74 -14.11 27.32
CA SER A 44 10.86 -14.66 25.96
C SER A 44 10.78 -13.53 24.93
N LYS A 45 11.47 -13.69 23.79
CA LYS A 45 11.39 -12.77 22.66
C LYS A 45 10.82 -13.52 21.45
N LYS A 46 10.13 -12.80 20.57
CA LYS A 46 9.61 -13.36 19.33
C LYS A 46 10.34 -12.72 18.15
N LEU A 47 11.05 -13.52 17.38
CA LEU A 47 11.61 -13.11 16.09
C LEU A 47 10.54 -13.35 15.03
N VAL A 48 10.07 -12.28 14.39
CA VAL A 48 9.06 -12.31 13.34
C VAL A 48 9.75 -12.04 12.01
N LYS A 49 9.54 -12.94 11.05
CA LYS A 49 9.93 -12.74 9.65
C LYS A 49 8.71 -12.27 8.88
N SER A 50 8.82 -11.14 8.21
CA SER A 50 7.72 -10.56 7.43
C SER A 50 8.18 -10.12 6.05
N THR A 51 7.23 -9.90 5.15
CA THR A 51 7.47 -9.21 3.88
C THR A 51 6.81 -7.85 3.95
N ASN A 52 7.53 -6.81 3.52
CA ASN A 52 6.97 -5.49 3.34
C ASN A 52 5.99 -5.53 2.16
N LEU A 53 4.73 -5.21 2.43
CA LEU A 53 3.63 -5.30 1.47
C LEU A 53 3.71 -4.26 0.35
N ARG A 54 4.55 -3.22 0.50
CA ARG A 54 4.72 -2.13 -0.46
C ARG A 54 5.82 -2.40 -1.48
N ASN A 55 6.86 -3.17 -1.13
CA ASN A 55 8.01 -3.41 -2.02
C ASN A 55 8.48 -4.87 -2.07
N GLY A 56 7.79 -5.79 -1.39
CA GLY A 56 8.10 -7.22 -1.36
C GLY A 56 9.33 -7.61 -0.54
N ARG A 57 10.10 -6.65 -0.01
CA ARG A 57 11.36 -6.92 0.68
C ARG A 57 11.10 -7.63 2.01
N ASN A 58 11.94 -8.62 2.32
CA ASN A 58 11.88 -9.31 3.61
C ASN A 58 12.37 -8.39 4.73
N ASN A 59 11.74 -8.53 5.90
CA ASN A 59 12.10 -7.85 7.12
C ASN A 59 12.13 -8.84 8.29
N GLU A 60 13.03 -8.61 9.25
CA GLU A 60 13.10 -9.38 10.49
C GLU A 60 13.02 -8.42 11.69
N SER A 61 12.00 -8.59 12.52
CA SER A 61 11.78 -7.79 13.73
C SER A 61 11.78 -8.68 14.98
N ILE A 62 12.37 -8.19 16.07
CA ILE A 62 12.37 -8.89 17.37
C ILE A 62 11.44 -8.16 18.33
N PHE A 63 10.37 -8.83 18.76
CA PHE A 63 9.42 -8.31 19.72
C PHE A 63 9.70 -8.86 21.14
N GLY A 64 10.10 -7.94 22.02
CA GLY A 64 10.10 -8.13 23.47
C GLY A 64 8.69 -7.86 24.05
N GLY A 65 8.50 -8.04 25.36
CA GLY A 65 7.21 -7.71 25.97
C GLY A 65 6.96 -6.20 25.94
N GLY A 66 5.71 -5.80 25.65
CA GLY A 66 5.29 -4.39 25.65
C GLY A 66 5.69 -3.60 24.40
N ILE A 67 6.17 -4.27 23.34
CA ILE A 67 6.38 -3.63 22.03
C ILE A 67 5.11 -3.86 21.21
N ASN A 68 4.31 -2.82 21.04
CA ASN A 68 3.07 -2.89 20.28
C ASN A 68 3.31 -2.61 18.79
N VAL A 69 2.43 -3.17 17.97
CA VAL A 69 2.30 -2.93 16.54
C VAL A 69 0.84 -2.62 16.20
N TYR A 70 0.60 -2.14 14.98
CA TYR A 70 -0.75 -1.94 14.46
C TYR A 70 -1.20 -3.15 13.66
N ALA A 71 -2.00 -4.04 14.23
CA ALA A 71 -2.63 -5.10 13.47
C ALA A 71 -3.65 -4.50 12.49
N ILE A 72 -3.57 -4.86 11.20
CA ILE A 72 -4.44 -4.30 10.16
C ILE A 72 -5.67 -5.18 10.03
N ASP A 73 -6.84 -4.62 10.39
CA ASP A 73 -8.13 -5.30 10.34
C ASP A 73 -8.77 -5.17 8.96
N ASP A 74 -8.72 -3.96 8.37
CA ASP A 74 -9.16 -3.67 7.00
C ASP A 74 -8.31 -2.53 6.44
N PHE A 75 -7.77 -2.69 5.23
CA PHE A 75 -7.01 -1.62 4.56
C PHE A 75 -7.89 -0.42 4.21
N GLU A 76 -9.18 -0.67 3.96
CA GLU A 76 -10.15 0.32 3.47
C GLU A 76 -9.64 1.03 2.21
N PHE A 77 -9.42 0.24 1.16
CA PHE A 77 -9.02 0.79 -0.13
C PHE A 77 -10.11 1.68 -0.72
N ILE A 78 -9.66 2.75 -1.38
CA ILE A 78 -10.43 3.76 -2.07
C ILE A 78 -10.05 3.68 -3.54
N LEU A 79 -11.03 3.54 -4.42
CA LEU A 79 -10.84 3.59 -5.86
C LEU A 79 -11.15 5.02 -6.34
N LYS A 80 -10.16 5.70 -6.91
CA LYS A 80 -10.28 7.07 -7.43
C LYS A 80 -10.22 7.04 -8.97
N PRO A 81 -11.34 7.27 -9.69
CA PRO A 81 -11.32 7.35 -11.15
C PRO A 81 -10.55 8.58 -11.61
N ILE A 82 -9.83 8.45 -12.72
CA ILE A 82 -9.01 9.52 -13.31
C ILE A 82 -9.67 10.04 -14.57
N TYR A 83 -9.96 11.35 -14.59
CA TYR A 83 -10.61 12.02 -15.71
C TYR A 83 -9.62 12.74 -16.61
N MET A 84 -8.51 13.23 -16.06
CA MET A 84 -7.43 13.85 -16.79
C MET A 84 -6.10 13.57 -16.08
N VAL A 85 -5.03 13.43 -16.85
CA VAL A 85 -3.66 13.33 -16.33
C VAL A 85 -2.75 14.20 -17.18
N ASN A 86 -1.82 14.91 -16.55
CA ASN A 86 -0.86 15.69 -17.33
C ASN A 86 0.16 14.77 -18.04
N SER A 87 0.86 15.30 -19.05
CA SER A 87 1.85 14.53 -19.84
C SER A 87 2.97 13.91 -19.01
N ASP A 88 3.26 14.54 -17.86
CA ASP A 88 4.37 14.20 -16.98
C ASP A 88 3.95 13.25 -15.85
N PHE A 89 2.66 12.89 -15.76
CA PHE A 89 2.11 11.98 -14.74
C PHE A 89 2.36 12.45 -13.30
N THR A 90 2.35 13.77 -13.10
CA THR A 90 2.51 14.39 -11.78
C THR A 90 1.18 14.82 -11.16
N GLU A 91 0.13 14.99 -11.98
CA GLU A 91 -1.17 15.51 -11.56
C GLU A 91 -2.30 14.71 -12.20
N PHE A 92 -3.26 14.29 -11.38
CA PHE A 92 -4.39 13.45 -11.78
C PHE A 92 -5.69 14.12 -11.34
N CYS A 93 -6.54 14.51 -12.28
CA CYS A 93 -7.87 15.03 -12.00
C CYS A 93 -8.81 13.88 -11.65
N THR A 94 -9.37 13.89 -10.45
CA THR A 94 -10.27 12.85 -9.93
C THR A 94 -11.74 13.25 -9.95
N ASP A 95 -12.03 14.53 -10.18
CA ASP A 95 -13.38 15.06 -10.32
C ASP A 95 -13.34 16.33 -11.19
N LEU A 96 -14.12 16.33 -12.28
CA LEU A 96 -14.21 17.44 -13.22
C LEU A 96 -15.13 18.57 -12.73
N GLU A 97 -16.12 18.27 -11.89
CA GLU A 97 -17.07 19.27 -11.39
C GLU A 97 -16.46 20.11 -10.28
N THR A 98 -15.73 19.45 -9.38
CA THR A 98 -15.07 20.11 -8.23
C THR A 98 -13.63 20.51 -8.50
N GLU A 99 -13.10 20.16 -9.67
CA GLU A 99 -11.68 20.34 -10.03
C GLU A 99 -10.75 19.72 -8.95
N GLU A 100 -11.09 18.52 -8.45
CA GLU A 100 -10.27 17.80 -7.47
C GLU A 100 -9.06 17.16 -8.18
N TYR A 101 -7.87 17.37 -7.63
CA TYR A 101 -6.63 16.80 -8.13
C TYR A 101 -5.87 16.01 -7.05
N LEU A 102 -5.33 14.86 -7.46
CA LEU A 102 -4.28 14.15 -6.73
C LEU A 102 -2.92 14.46 -7.34
N TYR A 103 -1.97 14.80 -6.48
CA TYR A 103 -0.59 15.10 -6.85
C TYR A 103 0.30 13.90 -6.53
N ILE A 104 1.23 13.57 -7.43
CA ILE A 104 2.19 12.46 -7.21
C ILE A 104 2.98 12.61 -5.90
N SER A 105 3.26 13.85 -5.49
CA SER A 105 3.97 14.19 -4.25
C SER A 105 3.20 13.85 -2.97
N THR A 106 1.88 13.59 -3.07
CA THR A 106 1.05 13.15 -1.95
C THR A 106 1.33 11.69 -1.57
N PHE A 107 1.86 10.89 -2.49
CA PHE A 107 2.16 9.49 -2.24
C PHE A 107 3.56 9.28 -1.65
N ASP A 108 3.71 8.15 -0.94
CA ASP A 108 5.01 7.63 -0.52
C ASP A 108 5.93 7.35 -1.71
N LEU A 109 7.24 7.23 -1.46
CA LEU A 109 8.23 6.96 -2.51
C LEU A 109 7.87 5.74 -3.37
N VAL A 110 7.32 4.69 -2.74
CA VAL A 110 6.88 3.49 -3.44
C VAL A 110 5.73 3.80 -4.40
N GLY A 111 4.73 4.58 -4.00
CA GLY A 111 3.65 5.00 -4.89
C GLY A 111 4.16 5.81 -6.08
N GLN A 112 5.16 6.68 -5.85
CA GLN A 112 5.80 7.44 -6.92
C GLN A 112 6.57 6.52 -7.89
N GLU A 113 7.23 5.48 -7.39
CA GLU A 113 7.90 4.45 -8.20
C GLU A 113 6.90 3.60 -9.00
N LEU A 114 5.76 3.26 -8.41
CA LEU A 114 4.69 2.54 -9.11
C LEU A 114 4.10 3.36 -10.28
N ILE A 115 3.91 4.67 -10.10
CA ILE A 115 3.47 5.56 -11.20
C ILE A 115 4.51 5.58 -12.33
N LYS A 116 5.80 5.69 -11.99
CA LYS A 116 6.89 5.62 -12.98
C LYS A 116 6.89 4.28 -13.72
N TYR A 117 6.72 3.17 -13.00
CA TYR A 117 6.62 1.82 -13.57
C TYR A 117 5.46 1.71 -14.56
N PHE A 118 4.27 2.19 -14.17
CA PHE A 118 3.09 2.24 -15.05
C PHE A 118 3.35 3.06 -16.31
N ARG A 119 3.96 4.25 -16.18
CA ARG A 119 4.29 5.10 -17.32
C ARG A 119 5.29 4.43 -18.26
N GLN A 120 6.30 3.75 -17.73
CA GLN A 120 7.27 3.00 -18.53
C GLN A 120 6.61 1.86 -19.32
N LYS A 121 5.68 1.10 -18.70
CA LYS A 121 4.92 0.06 -19.41
C LYS A 121 4.02 0.61 -20.52
N ASN A 122 3.70 1.90 -20.47
CA ASN A 122 2.80 2.56 -21.41
C ASN A 122 3.47 3.73 -22.14
N ILE A 123 4.79 3.66 -22.35
CA ILE A 123 5.58 4.77 -22.92
C ILE A 123 5.11 5.21 -24.32
N SER A 124 4.46 4.31 -25.06
CA SER A 124 3.95 4.57 -26.41
C SER A 124 2.56 5.21 -26.44
N LYS A 125 1.89 5.39 -25.29
CA LYS A 125 0.54 5.96 -25.20
C LYS A 125 0.59 7.42 -24.76
N SER A 126 -0.30 8.25 -25.30
CA SER A 126 -0.52 9.60 -24.77
C SER A 126 -1.21 9.54 -23.40
N ALA A 127 -1.31 10.69 -22.73
CA ALA A 127 -2.06 10.81 -21.48
C ALA A 127 -3.55 10.48 -21.69
N ASP A 128 -4.15 10.99 -22.77
CA ASP A 128 -5.57 10.77 -23.08
C ASP A 128 -5.86 9.30 -23.42
N ASP A 129 -4.97 8.66 -24.18
CA ASP A 129 -5.07 7.23 -24.54
C ASP A 129 -4.97 6.30 -23.32
N LEU A 130 -4.55 6.82 -22.17
CA LEU A 130 -4.42 6.07 -20.93
C LEU A 130 -5.65 6.17 -20.03
N LEU A 131 -6.55 7.12 -20.26
CA LEU A 131 -7.72 7.33 -19.39
C LEU A 131 -8.74 6.19 -19.51
N THR A 132 -8.78 5.53 -20.65
CA THR A 132 -9.68 4.40 -20.94
C THR A 132 -8.90 3.32 -21.66
N ASP A 133 -9.09 2.05 -21.28
CA ASP A 133 -8.50 0.93 -22.01
C ASP A 133 -9.31 0.56 -23.27
N GLN A 134 -8.86 -0.49 -23.96
CA GLN A 134 -9.50 -1.01 -25.18
C GLN A 134 -10.92 -1.55 -24.95
N ASP A 135 -11.26 -1.93 -23.71
CA ASP A 135 -12.53 -2.52 -23.33
C ASP A 135 -13.50 -1.45 -22.78
N GLY A 136 -13.10 -0.17 -22.79
CA GLY A 136 -13.91 0.94 -22.28
C GLY A 136 -13.80 1.13 -20.76
N ASN A 137 -12.88 0.43 -20.09
CA ASN A 137 -12.71 0.53 -18.64
C ASN A 137 -11.95 1.79 -18.27
N ARG A 138 -12.34 2.42 -17.15
CA ARG A 138 -11.77 3.68 -16.67
C ARG A 138 -10.48 3.45 -15.90
N LEU A 139 -9.47 4.26 -16.17
CA LEU A 139 -8.26 4.33 -15.35
C LEU A 139 -8.59 4.82 -13.94
N CYS A 140 -8.17 4.06 -12.94
CA CYS A 140 -8.38 4.35 -11.53
C CYS A 140 -7.09 4.17 -10.74
N LEU A 141 -6.91 5.00 -9.71
CA LEU A 141 -5.91 4.80 -8.68
C LEU A 141 -6.57 4.06 -7.51
N LEU A 142 -6.02 2.90 -7.14
CA LEU A 142 -6.41 2.20 -5.93
C LEU A 142 -5.48 2.65 -4.81
N MET A 143 -6.02 3.36 -3.83
CA MET A 143 -5.26 3.97 -2.74
C MET A 143 -5.84 3.64 -1.38
N ASN A 144 -5.11 3.92 -0.32
CA ASN A 144 -5.71 4.05 1.01
C ASN A 144 -5.11 5.23 1.76
N GLU A 145 -5.87 5.72 2.73
CA GLU A 145 -5.44 6.74 3.67
C GLU A 145 -5.34 6.11 5.06
N CYS A 146 -4.28 6.51 5.76
CA CYS A 146 -3.89 5.92 7.02
C CYS A 146 -3.47 7.01 8.00
N ASN A 147 -3.91 6.88 9.26
CA ASN A 147 -3.47 7.72 10.37
C ASN A 147 -3.11 6.81 11.56
N LEU A 148 -1.83 6.77 11.94
CA LEU A 148 -1.29 5.99 13.06
C LEU A 148 -0.30 6.85 13.86
N ASP A 149 -0.49 6.98 15.17
CA ASP A 149 0.38 7.77 16.07
C ASP A 149 0.80 9.12 15.48
N GLU A 150 -0.18 9.96 15.09
CA GLU A 150 0.05 11.29 14.47
C GLU A 150 0.68 11.27 13.07
N ASN A 151 1.02 10.08 12.54
CA ASN A 151 1.54 9.93 11.19
C ASN A 151 0.38 9.66 10.25
N THR A 152 0.12 10.61 9.35
CA THR A 152 -0.84 10.46 8.26
C THR A 152 -0.11 10.14 6.97
N GLY A 153 -0.63 9.22 6.16
CA GLY A 153 -0.07 8.88 4.88
C GLY A 153 -1.11 8.41 3.88
N THR A 154 -0.87 8.74 2.61
CA THR A 154 -1.65 8.30 1.47
C THR A 154 -0.80 7.35 0.64
N PHE A 155 -1.30 6.13 0.42
CA PHE A 155 -0.53 5.08 -0.22
C PHE A 155 -1.25 4.62 -1.49
N LEU A 156 -0.55 4.68 -2.63
CA LEU A 156 -1.02 4.13 -3.89
C LEU A 156 -0.72 2.63 -3.95
N TRP A 157 -1.75 1.79 -3.95
CA TRP A 157 -1.61 0.35 -3.97
C TRP A 157 -1.75 -0.27 -5.35
N ASP A 158 -2.44 0.38 -6.29
CA ASP A 158 -2.43 -0.08 -7.67
C ASP A 158 -2.89 1.01 -8.64
N ILE A 159 -2.62 0.81 -9.93
CA ILE A 159 -3.17 1.58 -11.04
C ILE A 159 -3.90 0.60 -11.94
N VAL A 160 -5.23 0.68 -11.95
CA VAL A 160 -6.11 -0.35 -12.52
C VAL A 160 -7.11 0.25 -13.49
N TYR A 161 -7.56 -0.57 -14.44
CA TYR A 161 -8.69 -0.26 -15.29
C TYR A 161 -9.93 -0.98 -14.75
N VAL A 162 -11.01 -0.25 -14.50
CA VAL A 162 -12.22 -0.78 -13.87
C VAL A 162 -13.45 -0.40 -14.71
N PRO A 163 -14.41 -1.32 -14.92
CA PRO A 163 -15.69 -0.99 -15.54
C PRO A 163 -16.42 0.08 -14.73
N GLU A 164 -17.14 0.98 -15.40
CA GLU A 164 -17.86 2.07 -14.72
C GLU A 164 -18.89 1.56 -13.69
N SER A 165 -19.51 0.40 -13.95
CA SER A 165 -20.44 -0.26 -13.03
C SER A 165 -19.80 -0.74 -11.71
N ASP A 166 -18.47 -0.80 -11.66
CA ASP A 166 -17.71 -1.42 -10.58
C ASP A 166 -16.93 -0.40 -9.75
N LEU A 167 -17.07 0.90 -10.04
CA LEU A 167 -16.35 1.97 -9.34
C LEU A 167 -16.66 2.05 -7.84
N GLU A 168 -17.85 1.62 -7.41
CA GLU A 168 -18.26 1.60 -6.00
C GLU A 168 -17.90 0.29 -5.27
N LYS A 169 -17.39 -0.72 -5.99
CA LYS A 169 -17.09 -2.01 -5.38
C LYS A 169 -15.77 -1.96 -4.62
N LYS A 170 -15.67 -2.78 -3.57
CA LYS A 170 -14.40 -3.01 -2.88
C LYS A 170 -13.44 -3.76 -3.80
N VAL A 171 -12.32 -3.12 -4.14
CA VAL A 171 -11.24 -3.70 -4.94
C VAL A 171 -10.01 -3.95 -4.07
N GLN A 172 -9.23 -4.97 -4.41
CA GLN A 172 -7.92 -5.25 -3.81
C GLN A 172 -6.84 -4.95 -4.85
N PRO A 173 -5.57 -4.74 -4.45
CA PRO A 173 -4.47 -4.59 -5.39
C PRO A 173 -4.43 -5.79 -6.35
N GLY A 174 -4.18 -5.52 -7.62
CA GLY A 174 -4.22 -6.47 -8.71
C GLY A 174 -2.87 -6.66 -9.39
N THR A 175 -2.93 -7.03 -10.66
CA THR A 175 -1.78 -7.57 -11.40
C THR A 175 -0.61 -6.59 -11.55
N LEU A 176 -0.87 -5.30 -11.78
CA LEU A 176 0.20 -4.34 -11.99
C LEU A 176 1.04 -4.17 -10.72
N PHE A 177 0.38 -4.06 -9.57
CA PHE A 177 1.07 -4.03 -8.29
C PHE A 177 1.85 -5.31 -8.02
N ASP A 178 1.25 -6.48 -8.22
CA ASP A 178 1.93 -7.77 -8.03
C ASP A 178 3.20 -7.89 -8.90
N GLU A 179 3.15 -7.44 -10.15
CA GLU A 179 4.31 -7.40 -11.03
C GLU A 179 5.40 -6.42 -10.56
N PHE A 180 4.99 -5.25 -10.06
CA PHE A 180 5.91 -4.25 -9.50
C PHE A 180 6.63 -4.82 -8.27
N ILE A 181 5.90 -5.45 -7.36
CA ILE A 181 6.44 -6.13 -6.18
C ILE A 181 7.42 -7.24 -6.58
N ALA A 182 7.10 -8.04 -7.60
CA ALA A 182 7.97 -9.11 -8.08
C ALA A 182 9.33 -8.62 -8.59
N LYS A 183 9.45 -7.32 -8.94
CA LYS A 183 10.71 -6.68 -9.35
C LYS A 183 11.50 -6.03 -8.20
N GLY A 184 10.97 -6.06 -6.98
CA GLY A 184 11.66 -5.61 -5.76
C GLY A 184 11.31 -4.20 -5.26
N GLY A 185 10.25 -3.60 -5.83
CA GLY A 185 9.92 -2.19 -5.66
C GLY A 185 10.92 -1.32 -6.42
#